data_AF-A0A1H8SWE6-F1
#
_entry.id   AF-A0A1H8SWE6-F1
#
_cell.length_a   1.000
_cell.length_b   1.000
_cell.length_c   1.000
_cell.angle_alpha   90.00
_cell.angle_beta   90.00
_cell.angle_gamma   90.00
#
_symmetry.space_group_name_H-M   'P 1'
#
loop_
_entity.id
_entity.type
_entity.pdbx_description
1 polymer ?
#
loop_
_entity_poly.entity_id
_entity_poly.type
_entity_poly.pdbx_seq_one_letter_code
_entity_poly.pdbx_strand_id
1 'polypeptide(L)'
;MIIGGGGEGIDPAALPGYLLALGCAVTWSGYSVLSRRMGHVPTEAVTIFCLASAILSAVLHLLFEKTVWPQGVIGWSSALALGLGPVGLAFYVWDVGMKRGDIQLLGTLAYAAPLLSTGVLVLIGIAAPSWSLALAALLITGGAALAARTSFRA
;
A
#
# COMPACT_ATOMS: atom_id res chain seq x y z
N MET A 1 10.04 -5.18 12.42
CA MET A 1 11.24 -5.64 11.69
C MET A 1 11.22 -7.16 11.72
N ILE A 2 11.04 -7.82 10.58
CA ILE A 2 10.73 -9.27 10.45
C ILE A 2 11.98 -10.17 10.46
N ILE A 3 13.18 -9.58 10.57
CA ILE A 3 14.43 -10.34 10.64
C ILE A 3 15.19 -9.84 11.88
N GLY A 4 15.01 -10.50 13.02
CA GLY A 4 15.71 -10.16 14.26
C GLY A 4 15.09 -10.68 15.56
N GLY A 5 13.84 -11.14 15.55
CA GLY A 5 13.24 -11.82 16.71
C GLY A 5 13.49 -13.31 16.63
N GLY A 6 14.44 -13.83 17.41
CA GLY A 6 14.88 -15.23 17.43
C GLY A 6 13.82 -16.23 17.90
N GLY A 7 12.80 -16.48 17.09
CA GLY A 7 11.92 -17.64 17.19
C GLY A 7 12.22 -18.60 16.05
N GLU A 8 12.81 -19.75 16.37
CA GLU A 8 13.00 -20.84 15.42
C GLU A 8 11.62 -21.47 15.10
N GLY A 9 10.93 -20.94 14.09
CA GLY A 9 9.72 -21.55 13.53
C GLY A 9 8.51 -20.62 13.40
N ILE A 10 7.46 -21.15 12.76
CA ILE A 10 6.14 -20.51 12.70
C ILE A 10 5.54 -20.58 14.09
N ASP A 11 5.47 -19.46 14.79
CA ASP A 11 4.72 -19.35 16.05
C ASP A 11 3.22 -19.62 15.76
N PRO A 12 2.62 -20.69 16.32
CA PRO A 12 1.20 -20.98 16.14
C PRO A 12 0.29 -19.84 16.62
N ALA A 13 0.74 -19.04 17.59
CA ALA A 13 0.00 -17.87 18.07
C ALA A 13 -0.05 -16.73 17.03
N ALA A 14 0.93 -16.66 16.12
CA ALA A 14 0.96 -15.69 15.03
C ALA A 14 0.13 -16.12 13.80
N LEU A 15 -0.32 -17.38 13.75
CA LEU A 15 -1.03 -17.95 12.60
C LEU A 15 -2.29 -17.18 12.18
N PRO A 16 -3.16 -16.70 13.11
CA PRO A 16 -4.30 -15.86 12.73
C PRO A 16 -3.87 -14.56 12.02
N GLY A 17 -2.77 -13.95 12.46
CA GLY A 17 -2.20 -12.76 11.83
C GLY A 17 -1.71 -13.05 10.40
N TYR A 18 -1.06 -14.19 10.18
CA TYR A 18 -0.63 -14.61 8.83
C TYR A 18 -1.81 -14.87 7.89
N LEU A 19 -2.90 -15.49 8.38
CA LEU A 19 -4.10 -15.71 7.58
C LEU A 19 -4.78 -14.39 7.20
N LEU A 20 -4.86 -13.43 8.12
CA LEU A 20 -5.39 -12.09 7.84
C LEU A 20 -4.53 -11.34 6.83
N ALA A 21 -3.21 -11.41 6.95
CA ALA A 21 -2.29 -10.80 5.99
C ALA A 21 -2.44 -11.40 4.58
N LEU A 22 -2.59 -12.72 4.48
CA LEU A 22 -2.87 -13.39 3.21
C LEU A 22 -4.22 -12.97 2.63
N GLY A 23 -5.28 -12.93 3.44
CA GLY A 23 -6.61 -12.46 3.03
C GLY A 23 -6.58 -11.01 2.53
N CYS A 24 -5.82 -10.14 3.19
CA CYS A 24 -5.59 -8.77 2.75
C CYS A 24 -4.91 -8.73 1.37
N ALA A 25 -3.83 -9.49 1.18
CA ALA A 25 -3.09 -9.54 -0.09
C ALA A 25 -3.97 -10.05 -1.24
N VAL A 26 -4.77 -11.11 -1.01
CA VAL A 26 -5.70 -11.66 -2.00
C VAL A 26 -6.81 -10.66 -2.34
N THR A 27 -7.38 -10.00 -1.33
CA THR A 27 -8.45 -9.00 -1.54
C THR A 27 -7.94 -7.81 -2.35
N TRP A 28 -6.77 -7.27 -1.99
CA TRP A 28 -6.19 -6.12 -2.67
C TRP A 28 -5.76 -6.41 -4.10
N SER A 29 -5.08 -7.55 -4.32
CA SER A 29 -4.68 -7.98 -5.67
C SER A 29 -5.88 -8.30 -6.55
N GLY A 30 -6.89 -8.98 -5.99
CA GLY A 30 -8.16 -9.27 -6.67
C GLY A 30 -8.89 -8.00 -7.09
N TYR A 31 -9.05 -7.04 -6.18
CA TYR A 31 -9.61 -5.71 -6.49
C TYR A 31 -8.85 -5.02 -7.64
N SER A 32 -7.52 -4.97 -7.53
CA SER A 32 -6.66 -4.28 -8.49
C SER A 32 -6.79 -4.87 -9.91
N VAL A 33 -6.74 -6.19 -10.04
CA VAL A 33 -6.85 -6.87 -11.34
C VAL A 33 -8.28 -6.81 -11.89
N LEU A 34 -9.29 -6.99 -11.04
CA LEU A 34 -10.69 -6.98 -11.45
C LEU A 34 -11.17 -5.58 -11.88
N SER A 35 -10.58 -4.52 -11.33
CA SER A 35 -10.89 -3.14 -11.70
C SER A 35 -10.74 -2.87 -13.21
N ARG A 36 -9.81 -3.55 -13.90
CA ARG A 36 -9.65 -3.45 -15.36
C ARG A 36 -10.87 -3.93 -16.14
N ARG A 37 -11.56 -4.96 -15.64
CA ARG A 37 -12.81 -5.43 -16.27
C ARG A 37 -13.95 -4.43 -16.07
N MET A 38 -13.83 -3.55 -15.09
CA MET A 38 -14.78 -2.47 -14.80
C MET A 38 -14.34 -1.13 -15.43
N GLY A 39 -13.61 -1.17 -16.56
CA GLY A 39 -13.11 0.03 -17.24
C GLY A 39 -14.18 1.02 -17.70
N HIS A 40 -15.45 0.60 -17.77
CA HIS A 40 -16.60 1.45 -18.06
C HIS A 40 -17.09 2.27 -16.84
N VAL A 41 -16.68 1.90 -15.62
CA VAL A 41 -17.05 2.62 -14.40
C VAL A 41 -16.17 3.87 -14.25
N PRO A 42 -16.76 5.07 -14.09
CA PRO A 42 -15.99 6.29 -13.93
C PRO A 42 -15.11 6.21 -12.68
N THR A 43 -13.88 6.72 -12.76
CA THR A 43 -12.93 6.76 -11.63
C THR A 43 -13.50 7.54 -10.43
N GLU A 44 -14.45 8.45 -10.66
CA GLU A 44 -15.20 9.15 -9.60
C GLU A 44 -15.89 8.19 -8.62
N ALA A 45 -16.20 6.96 -9.04
CA ALA A 45 -16.73 5.90 -8.18
C ALA A 45 -15.79 5.52 -7.02
N VAL A 46 -14.48 5.81 -7.14
CA VAL A 46 -13.50 5.66 -6.05
C VAL A 46 -13.94 6.43 -4.81
N THR A 47 -14.59 7.59 -4.95
CA THR A 47 -15.15 8.35 -3.83
C THR A 47 -16.11 7.50 -3.00
N ILE A 48 -16.98 6.76 -3.66
CA ILE A 48 -18.01 5.93 -3.01
C ILE A 48 -17.33 4.77 -2.28
N PHE A 49 -16.31 4.16 -2.87
CA PHE A 49 -15.54 3.10 -2.21
C PHE A 49 -14.77 3.62 -0.99
N CYS A 50 -14.17 4.80 -1.08
CA CYS A 50 -13.51 5.45 0.05
C CYS A 50 -14.52 5.79 1.14
N LEU A 51 -15.70 6.31 0.79
CA LEU A 51 -16.75 6.65 1.77
C LEU A 51 -17.30 5.40 2.45
N ALA A 52 -17.62 4.35 1.69
CA ALA A 52 -18.08 3.08 2.24
C ALA A 52 -17.02 2.47 3.18
N SER A 53 -15.74 2.49 2.77
CA SER A 53 -14.62 2.06 3.60
C SER A 53 -14.53 2.89 4.88
N ALA A 54 -14.66 4.22 4.82
CA ALA A 54 -14.63 5.09 5.98
C ALA A 54 -15.77 4.79 6.97
N ILE A 55 -17.00 4.54 6.46
CA ILE A 55 -18.15 4.17 7.29
C ILE A 55 -17.90 2.81 7.96
N LEU A 56 -17.46 1.80 7.20
CA LEU A 56 -17.14 0.48 7.75
C LEU A 56 -16.02 0.56 8.79
N SER A 57 -14.96 1.32 8.51
CA SER A 57 -13.89 1.57 9.47
C SER A 57 -14.39 2.28 10.73
N ALA A 58 -15.30 3.24 10.62
CA ALA A 58 -15.89 3.91 11.78
C ALA A 58 -16.73 2.94 12.63
N VAL A 59 -17.52 2.07 12.00
CA VAL A 59 -18.28 1.03 12.72
C VAL A 59 -17.33 0.07 13.44
N LEU A 60 -16.28 -0.41 12.76
CA LEU A 60 -15.28 -1.31 13.37
C LEU A 60 -14.53 -0.62 14.50
N HIS A 61 -14.16 0.65 14.35
CA HIS A 61 -13.52 1.44 15.40
C HIS A 61 -14.37 1.50 16.67
N LEU A 62 -15.67 1.78 16.53
CA LEU A 62 -16.60 1.86 17.67
C LEU A 62 -16.82 0.51 18.36
N LEU A 63 -16.68 -0.61 17.64
CA LEU A 63 -16.89 -1.96 18.18
C LEU A 63 -15.64 -2.53 18.84
N PHE A 64 -14.44 -2.23 18.32
CA PHE A 64 -13.22 -2.97 18.67
C PHE A 64 -12.10 -2.10 19.23
N GLU A 65 -12.09 -0.80 18.99
CA GLU A 65 -10.96 0.08 19.33
C GLU A 65 -11.28 1.04 20.47
N LYS A 66 -10.23 1.45 21.19
CA LYS A 66 -10.32 2.57 22.14
C LYS A 66 -10.21 3.88 21.36
N THR A 67 -11.21 4.74 21.49
CA THR A 67 -11.21 6.05 20.81
C THR A 67 -10.13 6.98 21.35
N VAL A 68 -9.20 7.36 20.47
CA VAL A 68 -8.17 8.37 20.72
C VAL A 68 -8.17 9.34 19.54
N TRP A 69 -8.46 10.61 19.82
CA TRP A 69 -8.54 11.65 18.80
C TRP A 69 -7.16 12.24 18.46
N PRO A 70 -6.94 12.71 17.22
CA PRO A 70 -5.77 13.50 16.89
C PRO A 70 -5.64 14.72 17.81
N GLN A 71 -4.41 14.98 18.27
CA GLN A 71 -4.14 16.07 19.20
C GLN A 71 -3.46 17.25 18.50
N GLY A 72 -3.94 18.46 18.78
CA GLY A 72 -3.38 19.71 18.27
C GLY A 72 -3.49 19.88 16.75
N VAL A 73 -2.92 21.01 16.27
CA VAL A 73 -2.97 21.37 14.84
C VAL A 73 -2.25 20.34 13.98
N ILE A 74 -1.10 19.83 14.44
CA ILE A 74 -0.28 18.86 13.68
C ILE A 74 -1.02 17.52 13.50
N GLY A 75 -1.71 17.03 14.54
CA GLY A 75 -2.44 15.76 14.43
C GLY A 75 -3.57 15.84 13.40
N TRP A 76 -4.36 16.90 13.45
CA TRP A 76 -5.46 17.12 12.51
C TRP A 76 -4.97 17.45 11.10
N SER A 77 -3.93 18.28 10.95
CA SER A 77 -3.36 18.58 9.64
C SER A 77 -2.75 17.34 8.99
N SER A 78 -2.13 16.45 9.77
CA SER A 78 -1.62 15.16 9.29
C SER A 78 -2.75 14.25 8.82
N ALA A 79 -3.86 14.14 9.58
CA ALA A 79 -5.02 13.36 9.18
C ALA A 79 -5.63 13.87 7.86
N LEU A 80 -5.77 15.19 7.70
CA LEU A 80 -6.24 15.80 6.47
C LEU A 80 -5.27 15.57 5.30
N ALA A 81 -3.96 15.73 5.52
CA ALA A 81 -2.95 15.50 4.49
C ALA A 81 -2.92 14.04 4.01
N LEU A 82 -3.06 13.07 4.93
CA LEU A 82 -3.20 11.65 4.61
C LEU A 82 -4.46 11.37 3.78
N GLY A 83 -5.58 12.00 4.15
CA GLY A 83 -6.85 11.90 3.43
C GLY A 83 -6.77 12.47 2.01
N LEU A 84 -6.15 13.62 1.82
CA LEU A 84 -6.06 14.28 0.51
C LEU A 84 -5.05 13.60 -0.43
N GLY A 85 -3.88 13.21 0.08
CA GLY A 85 -2.78 12.67 -0.74
C GLY A 85 -2.81 11.14 -0.84
N PRO A 86 -2.23 10.43 0.14
CA PRO A 86 -2.09 8.96 0.11
C PRO A 86 -3.40 8.17 0.01
N VAL A 87 -4.50 8.65 0.59
CA VAL A 87 -5.79 7.93 0.54
C VAL A 87 -6.67 8.45 -0.60
N GLY A 88 -6.76 9.77 -0.77
CA GLY A 88 -7.53 10.38 -1.85
C GLY A 88 -6.81 10.20 -3.18
N LEU A 89 -5.91 11.14 -3.51
CA LEU A 89 -5.25 11.21 -4.81
C LEU A 89 -4.63 9.89 -5.26
N ALA A 90 -3.97 9.15 -4.36
CA ALA A 90 -3.29 7.91 -4.76
C ALA A 90 -4.26 6.83 -5.27
N PHE A 91 -5.47 6.69 -4.69
CA PHE A 91 -6.45 5.72 -5.15
C PHE A 91 -7.03 6.08 -6.52
N TYR A 92 -7.21 7.38 -6.81
CA TYR A 92 -7.61 7.84 -8.15
C TYR A 92 -6.55 7.51 -9.19
N VAL A 93 -5.29 7.85 -8.91
CA VAL A 93 -4.16 7.56 -9.81
C VAL A 93 -4.00 6.05 -10.00
N TRP A 94 -4.19 5.27 -8.93
CA TRP A 94 -4.15 3.81 -8.99
C TRP A 94 -5.25 3.23 -9.86
N ASP A 95 -6.51 3.66 -9.70
CA ASP A 95 -7.65 3.20 -10.52
C ASP A 95 -7.44 3.53 -12.01
N VAL A 96 -6.97 4.75 -12.31
CA VAL A 96 -6.60 5.13 -13.69
C VAL A 96 -5.49 4.21 -14.22
N GLY A 97 -4.46 3.96 -13.43
CA GLY A 97 -3.36 3.05 -13.78
C GLY A 97 -3.83 1.63 -14.06
N MET A 98 -4.67 1.06 -13.20
CA MET A 98 -5.19 -0.30 -13.37
C MET A 98 -6.11 -0.44 -14.59
N LYS A 99 -6.95 0.57 -14.87
CA LYS A 99 -7.90 0.55 -15.99
C LYS A 99 -7.23 0.82 -17.35
N ARG A 100 -6.26 1.74 -17.41
CA ARG A 100 -5.69 2.24 -18.68
C ARG A 100 -4.23 1.89 -18.90
N GLY A 101 -3.50 1.51 -17.85
CA GLY A 101 -2.07 1.23 -17.91
C GLY A 101 -1.73 -0.25 -18.07
N ASP A 102 -0.43 -0.53 -17.98
CA ASP A 102 0.09 -1.89 -17.89
C ASP A 102 0.11 -2.36 -16.42
N ILE A 103 -0.73 -3.36 -16.14
CA ILE A 103 -0.85 -3.95 -14.80
C ILE A 103 0.42 -4.68 -14.39
N GLN A 104 1.15 -5.31 -15.32
CA GLN A 104 2.37 -6.03 -14.99
C GLN A 104 3.46 -5.05 -14.54
N LEU A 105 3.66 -3.97 -15.31
CA LEU A 105 4.57 -2.91 -14.92
C LEU A 105 4.15 -2.25 -13.59
N LEU A 106 2.86 -1.91 -13.42
CA LEU A 106 2.36 -1.32 -12.18
C LEU A 106 2.54 -2.25 -10.96
N GLY A 107 2.31 -3.56 -11.14
CA GLY A 107 2.56 -4.57 -10.12
C GLY A 107 4.03 -4.63 -9.72
N THR A 108 4.96 -4.56 -10.68
CA THR A 108 6.39 -4.51 -10.36
C THR A 108 6.82 -3.20 -9.70
N LEU A 109 6.26 -2.06 -10.12
CA LEU A 109 6.52 -0.76 -9.52
C LEU A 109 5.97 -0.65 -8.10
N ALA A 110 4.93 -1.41 -7.75
CA ALA A 110 4.40 -1.44 -6.38
C ALA A 110 5.45 -1.91 -5.35
N TYR A 111 6.41 -2.74 -5.75
CA TYR A 111 7.54 -3.12 -4.88
C TYR A 111 8.48 -1.95 -4.55
N ALA A 112 8.41 -0.83 -5.26
CA ALA A 112 9.15 0.39 -4.90
C ALA A 112 8.56 1.13 -3.69
N ALA A 113 7.31 0.86 -3.29
CA ALA A 113 6.67 1.58 -2.19
C ALA A 113 7.42 1.44 -0.84
N PRO A 114 7.80 0.23 -0.38
CA PRO A 114 8.60 0.08 0.86
C PRO A 114 9.95 0.79 0.79
N LEU A 115 10.59 0.77 -0.39
CA LEU A 115 11.87 1.42 -0.63
C LEU A 115 11.75 2.95 -0.55
N LEU A 116 10.80 3.53 -1.29
CA LEU A 116 10.56 4.97 -1.29
C LEU A 116 10.14 5.45 0.10
N SER A 117 9.26 4.70 0.79
CA SER A 117 8.89 4.99 2.17
C SER A 117 10.11 5.04 3.09
N THR A 118 10.99 4.03 3.01
CA THR A 118 12.21 4.01 3.83
C THR A 118 13.18 5.12 3.44
N GLY A 119 13.31 5.42 2.15
CA GLY A 119 14.12 6.54 1.64
C GLY A 119 13.65 7.88 2.21
N VAL A 120 12.33 8.14 2.21
CA VAL A 120 11.75 9.33 2.86
C VAL A 120 12.08 9.35 4.34
N LEU A 121 11.93 8.23 5.06
CA LEU A 121 12.29 8.13 6.48
C LEU A 121 13.77 8.44 6.76
N VAL A 122 14.68 8.00 5.86
CA VAL A 122 16.11 8.32 5.95
C VAL A 122 16.36 9.81 5.70
N LEU A 123 15.72 10.39 4.69
CA LEU A 123 15.88 11.81 4.33
C LEU A 123 15.42 12.75 5.45
N ILE A 124 14.34 12.40 6.15
CA ILE A 124 13.83 13.16 7.30
C ILE A 124 14.53 12.79 8.62
N GLY A 125 15.53 11.90 8.59
CA GLY A 125 16.35 11.53 9.76
C GLY A 125 15.68 10.59 10.77
N ILE A 126 14.58 9.92 10.42
CA ILE A 126 13.88 8.96 11.30
C ILE A 126 14.50 7.56 11.21
N ALA A 127 15.10 7.19 10.07
CA ALA A 127 15.77 5.91 9.89
C ALA A 127 17.24 6.09 9.49
N ALA A 128 18.11 5.18 9.92
CA ALA A 128 19.51 5.17 9.49
C ALA A 128 19.66 4.57 8.08
N PRO A 129 20.51 5.13 7.20
CA PRO A 129 20.83 4.50 5.93
C PRO A 129 21.51 3.15 6.17
N SER A 130 21.14 2.14 5.37
CA SER A 130 21.68 0.79 5.50
C SER A 130 22.03 0.20 4.14
N TRP A 131 23.02 -0.71 4.12
CA TRP A 131 23.40 -1.43 2.90
C TRP A 131 22.27 -2.32 2.36
N SER A 132 21.42 -2.86 3.24
CA SER A 132 20.23 -3.62 2.84
C SER A 132 19.23 -2.76 2.08
N LEU A 133 19.05 -1.49 2.44
CA LEU A 133 18.20 -0.55 1.71
C LEU A 133 18.74 -0.29 0.30
N ALA A 134 20.04 -0.08 0.15
CA ALA A 134 20.68 0.10 -1.15
C ALA A 134 20.54 -1.15 -2.03
N LEU A 135 20.72 -2.34 -1.48
CA LEU A 135 20.52 -3.59 -2.22
C LEU A 135 19.06 -3.80 -2.63
N ALA A 136 18.10 -3.53 -1.73
CA ALA A 136 16.67 -3.56 -2.06
C ALA A 136 16.33 -2.60 -3.20
N ALA A 137 16.92 -1.39 -3.18
CA ALA A 137 16.76 -0.41 -4.25
C ALA A 137 17.20 -0.95 -5.61
N LEU A 138 18.39 -1.55 -5.66
CA LEU A 138 18.93 -2.15 -6.87
C LEU A 138 18.06 -3.29 -7.39
N LEU A 139 17.61 -4.19 -6.51
CA LEU A 139 16.79 -5.34 -6.90
C LEU A 139 15.42 -4.90 -7.44
N ILE A 140 14.75 -3.96 -6.80
CA ILE A 140 13.44 -3.43 -7.25
C ILE A 140 13.61 -2.72 -8.59
N THR A 141 14.62 -1.86 -8.71
CA THR A 141 14.89 -1.11 -9.96
C THR A 141 15.23 -2.07 -11.10
N GLY A 142 16.04 -3.09 -10.83
CA GLY A 142 16.35 -4.16 -11.78
C GLY A 142 15.11 -4.95 -12.21
N GLY A 143 14.25 -5.34 -11.26
CA GLY A 143 12.98 -6.02 -11.54
C GLY A 143 12.04 -5.19 -12.40
N ALA A 144 11.87 -3.90 -12.08
CA ALA A 144 11.06 -2.97 -12.86
C ALA A 144 11.60 -2.78 -14.28
N ALA A 145 12.92 -2.64 -14.45
CA ALA A 145 13.55 -2.52 -15.77
C ALA A 145 13.34 -3.78 -16.63
N LEU A 146 13.42 -4.97 -16.02
CA LEU A 146 13.14 -6.24 -16.71
C LEU A 146 11.67 -6.34 -17.14
N ALA A 147 10.74 -6.00 -16.25
CA ALA A 147 9.29 -6.02 -16.54
C ALA A 147 8.90 -5.00 -17.62
N ALA A 148 9.49 -3.80 -17.59
CA ALA A 148 9.29 -2.81 -18.65
C ALA A 148 9.77 -3.36 -20.01
N ARG A 149 10.93 -4.03 -20.06
CA ARG A 149 11.47 -4.62 -21.30
C ARG A 149 10.59 -5.72 -21.88
N THR A 150 9.92 -6.51 -21.05
CA THR A 150 8.97 -7.53 -21.52
C THR A 150 7.67 -6.88 -21.99
N SER A 151 7.22 -5.82 -21.33
CA SER A 151 6.01 -5.09 -21.71
C SER A 151 6.13 -4.34 -23.04
N PHE A 152 7.29 -3.73 -23.33
CA PHE A 152 7.57 -3.10 -24.64
C PHE A 152 7.68 -4.10 -25.81
N ARG A 153 7.74 -5.40 -25.53
CA ARG A 153 7.84 -6.47 -26.54
C ARG A 153 6.53 -7.21 -26.78
N ALA A 154 5.50 -6.95 -25.97
CA ALA A 154 4.16 -7.50 -26.11
C ALA A 154 3.25 -6.54 -26.89
#